data_AF-A0A959PT77-F1
#
_entry.id   AF-A0A959PT77-F1
#
_cell.length_a   1.000
_cell.length_b   1.000
_cell.length_c   1.000
_cell.angle_alpha   90.00
_cell.angle_beta   90.00
_cell.angle_gamma   90.00
#
_symmetry.space_group_name_H-M   'P 1'
#
loop_
_entity.id
_entity.type
_entity.pdbx_description
1 polymer ?
#
loop_
_entity_poly.entity_id
_entity_poly.type
_entity_poly.pdbx_seq_one_letter_code
_entity_poly.pdbx_strand_id
1 'polypeptide(L)' 'MGLFSFLKNAGAKLFGKDDAPKEKSAVDQMADEVARKQKESLLKSLAEGLGIEVENLSVSYDGDTVTVWGQVESQA' A
#
# COMPACT_ATOMS: atom_id res chain seq x y z
N MET A 1 -4.34 -42.08 7.49
CA MET A 1 -4.90 -40.71 7.27
C MET A 1 -5.89 -40.41 8.39
N GLY A 2 -5.41 -39.92 9.55
CA GLY A 2 -6.20 -39.84 10.79
C GLY A 2 -7.15 -38.64 10.88
N LEU A 3 -8.00 -38.63 11.91
CA LEU A 3 -9.01 -37.60 12.22
C LEU A 3 -8.45 -36.16 12.21
N PHE A 4 -7.19 -35.98 12.61
CA PHE A 4 -6.47 -34.70 12.53
C PHE A 4 -6.29 -34.18 11.10
N SER A 5 -6.16 -35.08 10.12
CA SER A 5 -6.07 -34.68 8.70
C SER A 5 -7.43 -34.25 8.15
N PHE A 6 -8.53 -34.84 8.64
CA PHE A 6 -9.88 -34.40 8.29
C PHE A 6 -10.18 -33.03 8.90
N LEU A 7 -9.84 -32.81 10.17
CA LEU A 7 -10.03 -31.51 10.82
C LEU A 7 -9.17 -30.42 10.18
N LYS A 8 -7.92 -30.73 9.78
CA LYS A 8 -7.06 -29.79 9.05
C LYS A 8 -7.63 -29.42 7.69
N ASN A 9 -8.14 -30.39 6.93
CA ASN A 9 -8.74 -30.14 5.62
C ASN A 9 -10.10 -29.42 5.71
N ALA A 10 -10.90 -29.70 6.74
CA ALA A 10 -12.16 -29.01 6.99
C ALA A 10 -11.92 -27.56 7.48
N GLY A 11 -10.95 -27.37 8.37
CA GLY A 11 -10.53 -26.04 8.84
C GLY A 11 -9.97 -25.18 7.72
N ALA A 12 -9.12 -25.74 6.84
CA ALA A 12 -8.59 -25.01 5.69
C ALA A 12 -9.68 -24.57 4.68
N LYS A 13 -10.78 -25.32 4.55
CA LYS A 13 -11.93 -24.92 3.70
C LYS A 13 -12.83 -23.87 4.34
N LEU A 14 -12.93 -23.84 5.67
CA LEU A 14 -13.77 -22.88 6.41
C LEU A 14 -13.04 -21.57 6.72
N PHE A 15 -11.71 -21.62 6.87
CA PHE A 15 -10.87 -20.47 7.24
C PHE A 15 -9.86 -20.07 6.14
N GLY A 16 -9.81 -20.80 5.03
CA GLY A 16 -9.04 -20.44 3.86
C GLY A 16 -9.68 -19.22 3.21
N LYS A 17 -9.27 -18.05 3.69
CA LYS A 17 -9.51 -16.75 3.09
C LYS A 17 -9.42 -16.83 1.57
N ASP A 18 -10.42 -16.26 0.92
CA ASP A 18 -10.42 -15.83 -0.46
C ASP A 18 -9.31 -14.78 -0.69
N ASP A 19 -8.04 -15.16 -0.58
CA ASP A 19 -6.89 -14.38 -1.07
C ASP A 19 -6.76 -14.58 -2.58
N ALA A 20 -7.87 -14.43 -3.30
CA ALA A 20 -7.80 -14.14 -4.71
C ALA A 20 -7.44 -12.65 -4.83
N PRO A 21 -6.27 -12.28 -5.38
CA PRO A 21 -6.02 -10.89 -5.68
C PRO A 21 -7.10 -10.45 -6.66
N LYS A 22 -7.94 -9.49 -6.25
CA LYS A 22 -8.82 -8.80 -7.20
C LYS A 22 -7.89 -8.13 -8.22
N GLU A 23 -7.82 -8.68 -9.42
CA GLU A 23 -7.15 -8.02 -10.54
C GLU A 23 -7.80 -6.65 -10.72
N LYS A 24 -7.08 -5.59 -10.34
CA LYS A 24 -7.51 -4.21 -10.56
C LYS A 24 -7.53 -3.96 -12.06
N SER A 25 -8.65 -3.48 -12.59
CA SER A 25 -8.76 -3.15 -14.01
C SER A 25 -7.76 -2.04 -14.38
N ALA A 26 -7.34 -1.96 -15.65
CA ALA A 26 -6.40 -0.92 -16.10
C ALA A 26 -6.90 0.51 -15.83
N VAL A 27 -8.23 0.70 -15.76
CA VAL A 27 -8.87 1.98 -15.43
C VAL A 27 -8.71 2.32 -13.95
N ASP A 28 -8.83 1.33 -13.06
CA ASP A 28 -8.61 1.52 -11.62
C ASP A 28 -7.15 1.86 -11.32
N GLN A 29 -6.21 1.26 -12.06
CA GLN A 29 -4.78 1.55 -11.93
C GLN A 29 -4.44 3.00 -12.33
N MET A 30 -5.04 3.51 -13.41
CA MET A 30 -4.87 4.90 -13.83
C MET A 30 -5.48 5.89 -12.83
N ALA A 31 -6.66 5.57 -12.27
CA ALA A 31 -7.28 6.40 -11.23
C ALA A 31 -6.43 6.44 -9.95
N ASP A 32 -5.87 5.29 -9.55
CA ASP A 32 -4.96 5.16 -8.42
C ASP A 32 -3.67 5.98 -8.65
N GLU A 33 -3.10 5.97 -9.86
CA GLU A 33 -1.91 6.78 -10.18
C GLU A 33 -2.18 8.28 -10.12
N VAL A 34 -3.32 8.75 -10.61
CA VAL A 34 -3.70 10.18 -10.52
C VAL A 34 -3.89 10.58 -9.06
N ALA A 35 -4.59 9.76 -8.27
CA ALA A 35 -4.76 10.00 -6.84
C ALA A 35 -3.43 9.98 -6.08
N ARG A 36 -2.48 9.11 -6.47
CA ARG A 36 -1.12 9.07 -5.90
C ARG A 36 -0.35 10.36 -6.17
N LYS A 37 -0.33 10.83 -7.43
CA LYS A 37 0.34 12.09 -7.80
C LYS A 37 -0.22 13.31 -7.06
N GLN A 38 -1.55 13.36 -6.88
CA GLN A 38 -2.18 14.43 -6.11
C GLN A 38 -1.73 14.43 -4.64
N LYS A 39 -1.68 13.25 -4.02
CA LYS A 39 -1.22 13.10 -2.63
C LYS A 39 0.27 13.41 -2.48
N GLU A 40 1.10 12.97 -3.42
CA GLU A 40 2.53 13.31 -3.47
C GLU A 40 2.74 14.82 -3.56
N SER A 41 2.01 15.50 -4.46
CA SER A 41 2.09 16.97 -4.58
C SER A 41 1.67 17.66 -3.29
N LEU A 42 0.61 17.19 -2.63
CA LEU A 42 0.10 17.79 -1.40
C LEU A 42 1.09 17.61 -0.24
N LEU A 43 1.68 16.43 -0.10
CA LEU A 43 2.73 16.16 0.87
C LEU A 43 3.98 16.98 0.61
N LYS A 44 4.37 17.15 -0.66
CA LYS A 44 5.48 18.01 -1.04
C LYS A 44 5.23 19.47 -0.65
N SER A 45 4.07 20.03 -0.97
CA SER A 45 3.71 21.40 -0.58
C SER A 45 3.66 21.59 0.94
N LEU A 46 3.22 20.58 1.69
CA LEU A 46 3.28 20.59 3.16
C LEU A 46 4.73 20.63 3.67
N ALA A 47 5.59 19.78 3.12
CA ALA A 47 7.01 19.75 3.49
C ALA A 47 7.71 21.08 3.16
N GLU A 48 7.47 21.63 1.96
CA GLU A 48 7.94 22.96 1.55
C GLU A 48 7.44 24.06 2.49
N GLY A 49 6.16 24.01 2.91
CA GLY A 49 5.59 24.94 3.89
C GLY A 49 6.23 24.84 5.28
N LEU A 50 6.81 23.69 5.62
CA LEU A 50 7.61 23.48 6.84
C LEU A 50 9.10 23.85 6.65
N GLY A 51 9.48 24.30 5.46
CA GLY A 51 10.87 24.62 5.11
C GLY A 51 11.75 23.39 4.87
N ILE A 52 11.14 22.22 4.63
CA ILE A 52 11.83 20.96 4.37
C ILE A 52 11.75 20.68 2.88
N GLU A 53 12.89 20.77 2.21
CA GLU A 53 13.00 20.38 0.80
C GLU A 53 13.15 18.86 0.71
N VAL A 54 12.18 18.21 0.07
CA VAL A 54 12.16 16.75 -0.11
C VAL A 54 12.29 16.41 -1.59
N GLU A 55 13.39 15.73 -1.93
CA GLU A 55 13.64 15.19 -3.25
C GLU A 55 13.10 13.76 -3.38
N ASN A 56 12.70 13.38 -4.59
CA ASN A 56 12.26 12.02 -4.94
C ASN A 56 11.18 11.45 -3.98
N LEU A 57 10.26 12.31 -3.53
CA LEU A 57 9.15 11.91 -2.67
C LEU A 57 8.27 10.88 -3.39
N SER A 58 8.09 9.71 -2.78
CA SER A 58 7.22 8.65 -3.29
C SER A 58 6.44 8.01 -2.16
N VAL A 59 5.22 7.56 -2.46
CA VAL A 59 4.31 6.97 -1.47
C VAL A 59 3.84 5.60 -1.95
N SER A 60 4.13 4.56 -1.17
CA SER A 60 3.59 3.23 -1.35
C SER A 60 2.40 2.98 -0.43
N TYR A 61 1.40 2.25 -0.93
CA TYR A 61 0.21 1.84 -0.20
C TYR A 61 0.16 0.32 -0.19
N ASP A 62 0.25 -0.28 0.99
CA ASP A 62 0.10 -1.72 1.22
C ASP A 62 -1.06 -1.97 2.20
N GLY A 63 -2.26 -2.17 1.63
CA GLY A 63 -3.50 -2.25 2.40
C GLY A 63 -3.74 -0.99 3.22
N ASP A 64 -3.75 -1.15 4.55
CA ASP A 64 -3.92 -0.05 5.52
C ASP A 64 -2.59 0.60 5.94
N THR A 65 -1.45 0.10 5.43
CA THR A 65 -0.13 0.65 5.70
C THR A 65 0.28 1.59 4.57
N VAL A 66 0.72 2.79 4.94
CA VAL A 66 1.28 3.77 4.00
C VAL A 66 2.75 3.96 4.32
N THR A 67 3.59 3.84 3.30
CA THR A 67 5.02 4.08 3.45
C THR A 67 5.47 5.21 2.55
N VAL A 68 6.14 6.20 3.14
CA VAL A 68 6.60 7.42 2.47
C VAL A 68 8.12 7.42 2.46
N TRP A 69 8.70 7.71 1.31
CA TRP A 69 10.15 7.77 1.12
C TRP A 69 10.50 9.06 0.39
N GLY A 70 11.66 9.61 0.70
CA GLY A 70 12.19 10.80 0.06
C GLY A 70 13.60 11.07 0.58
N GLN A 71 14.31 11.97 -0.08
CA GLN A 71 15.63 12.42 0.32
C GLN A 71 15.53 13.84 0.83
N VAL A 72 16.21 14.12 1.94
CA VAL A 72 16.30 15.46 2.55
C VAL A 72 17.76 15.73 2.88
N GLU A 73 18.19 16.98 2.82
CA GLU A 73 19.59 17.35 3.11
C GLU A 73 19.99 17.00 4.55
N SER A 74 19.06 17.18 5.49
CA SER A 74 19.28 16.89 6.90
C SER A 74 18.02 16.30 7.52
N GLN A 75 18.22 15.15 8.16
CA GLN A 75 17.33 14.60 9.17
C GLN A 75 17.42 15.52 10.41
N ALA A 76 16.33 16.23 10.70
CA ALA A 76 16.19 17.00 11.94
C ALA A 76 16.24 16.11 13.20
#